data_AF-A0A920TCF9-F1
#
_entry.id   AF-A0A920TCF9-F1
#
_cell.length_a   1.000
_cell.length_b   1.000
_cell.length_c   1.000
_cell.angle_alpha   90.00
_cell.angle_beta   90.00
_cell.angle_gamma   90.00
#
_symmetry.space_group_name_H-M   'P 1'
#
loop_
_entity.id
_entity.type
_entity.pdbx_description
1 polymer ?
#
loop_
_entity_poly.entity_id
_entity_poly.type
_entity_poly.pdbx_seq_one_letter_code
_entity_poly.pdbx_strand_id
1 'polypeptide(L)'
;MTWCEGLLAAAGEMAESQLPELTNESLRQRSNSLVLRAAQAYLAASKGAGFTASHAASRAVRESMFFLVWSCPQAVIEANLREFAGMTDGPSC
;
A
#
# COMPACT_ATOMS: atom_id res chain seq x y z
N MET A 1 -23.79 -6.54 6.34
CA MET A 1 -23.66 -5.07 6.27
C MET A 1 -22.87 -4.48 7.45
N THR A 2 -22.13 -5.30 8.21
CA THR A 2 -21.37 -4.88 9.41
C THR A 2 -19.86 -4.71 9.16
N TRP A 3 -19.36 -5.17 8.01
CA TRP A 3 -17.94 -5.13 7.65
C TRP A 3 -17.46 -3.74 7.21
N CYS A 4 -18.30 -2.95 6.55
CA CYS A 4 -17.95 -1.59 6.13
C CYS A 4 -17.89 -0.62 7.32
N GLU A 5 -18.77 -0.77 8.30
CA GLU A 5 -18.79 0.07 9.51
C GLU A 5 -17.54 -0.18 10.36
N GLY A 6 -17.11 -1.44 10.51
CA GLY A 6 -15.86 -1.78 11.19
C GLY A 6 -14.62 -1.24 10.48
N LEU A 7 -14.61 -1.22 9.14
CA LEU A 7 -13.53 -0.64 8.33
C LEU A 7 -13.45 0.88 8.47
N LEU A 8 -14.59 1.57 8.52
CA LEU A 8 -14.67 3.02 8.72
C LEU A 8 -14.30 3.44 10.15
N ALA A 9 -14.72 2.67 11.16
CA ALA A 9 -14.36 2.92 12.56
C ALA A 9 -12.85 2.75 12.79
N ALA A 10 -12.26 1.66 12.30
CA ALA A 10 -10.82 1.43 12.38
C ALA A 10 -10.01 2.51 11.63
N ALA A 11 -10.52 3.02 10.50
CA ALA A 11 -9.90 4.13 9.78
C ALA A 11 -9.95 5.46 10.57
N GLY A 12 -11.00 5.67 11.37
CA GLY A 12 -11.15 6.85 12.23
C GLY A 12 -10.19 6.86 13.43
N GLU A 13 -9.95 5.70 14.04
CA GLU A 13 -9.04 5.58 15.19
C GLU A 13 -7.55 5.78 14.84
N MET A 14 -7.15 5.57 13.58
CA MET A 14 -5.77 5.81 13.14
C MET A 14 -5.40 7.30 12.96
N ALA A 15 -6.37 8.22 13.07
CA ALA A 15 -6.16 9.64 12.77
C ALA A 15 -5.61 10.49 13.93
N GLU A 16 -5.64 10.00 15.18
CA GLU A 16 -5.41 10.84 16.38
C GLU A 16 -3.95 10.87 16.88
N SER A 17 -3.03 10.08 16.32
CA SER A 17 -1.62 10.13 16.73
C SER A 17 -0.81 11.10 15.84
N GLN A 18 -0.23 12.14 16.43
CA GLN A 18 0.85 13.01 15.92
C GLN A 18 1.01 12.99 14.39
N LEU A 19 0.37 13.93 13.68
CA LEU A 19 0.40 13.98 12.21
C LEU A 19 1.85 13.92 11.70
N PRO A 20 2.28 12.80 11.09
CA PRO A 20 3.66 12.63 10.71
C PRO A 20 3.97 13.58 9.56
N GLU A 21 5.11 14.26 9.64
CA GLU A 21 5.53 15.33 8.73
C GLU A 21 5.27 14.95 7.26
N LEU A 22 4.43 15.76 6.59
CA LEU A 22 3.95 15.52 5.23
C LEU A 22 4.98 16.02 4.22
N THR A 23 6.15 15.39 4.20
CA THR A 23 7.16 15.59 3.16
C THR A 23 6.72 14.95 1.83
N ASN A 24 7.29 15.39 0.73
CA ASN A 24 7.02 14.78 -0.58
C ASN A 24 7.39 13.29 -0.59
N GLU A 25 8.48 12.92 0.09
CA GLU A 25 8.92 11.54 0.27
C GLU A 25 7.92 10.72 1.06
N SER A 26 7.41 11.24 2.19
CA SER A 26 6.46 10.52 3.04
C SER A 26 5.11 10.35 2.36
N LEU A 27 4.66 11.35 1.59
CA LEU A 27 3.47 11.23 0.74
C LEU A 27 3.64 10.14 -0.31
N ARG A 28 4.75 10.13 -1.04
CA ARG A 28 5.02 9.10 -2.06
C ARG A 28 5.12 7.70 -1.47
N GLN A 29 5.79 7.55 -0.32
CA GLN A 29 5.86 6.28 0.38
C GLN A 29 4.47 5.77 0.77
N ARG A 30 3.63 6.62 1.39
CA ARG A 30 2.26 6.24 1.80
C ARG A 30 1.38 5.93 0.60
N SER A 31 1.45 6.72 -0.47
CA SER A 31 0.68 6.48 -1.70
C SER A 31 1.08 5.16 -2.36
N ASN A 32 2.37 4.86 -2.42
CA ASN A 32 2.88 3.62 -3.00
C ASN A 32 2.47 2.40 -2.15
N SER A 33 2.62 2.48 -0.83
CA SER A 33 2.11 1.45 0.10
C SER A 33 0.63 1.19 -0.13
N LEU A 34 -0.19 2.25 -0.19
CA LEU A 34 -1.63 2.14 -0.38
C LEU A 34 -1.98 1.46 -1.71
N VAL A 35 -1.42 1.90 -2.84
CA VAL A 35 -1.77 1.35 -4.16
C VAL A 35 -1.30 -0.09 -4.32
N LEU A 36 -0.12 -0.43 -3.79
CA LEU A 36 0.42 -1.79 -3.82
C LEU A 36 -0.47 -2.73 -3.01
N ARG A 37 -0.80 -2.36 -1.77
CA ARG A 37 -1.63 -3.18 -0.88
C ARG A 37 -3.06 -3.31 -1.39
N ALA A 38 -3.65 -2.24 -1.92
CA ALA A 38 -4.99 -2.29 -2.51
C ALA A 38 -5.04 -3.22 -3.74
N ALA A 39 -4.06 -3.14 -4.64
CA ALA A 39 -3.98 -4.01 -5.80
C ALA A 39 -3.79 -5.49 -5.40
N GLN A 40 -2.92 -5.76 -4.42
CA GLN A 40 -2.72 -7.10 -3.87
C GLN A 40 -3.98 -7.65 -3.20
N ALA A 41 -4.68 -6.82 -2.41
CA ALA A 41 -5.95 -7.20 -1.79
C ALA A 41 -7.04 -7.51 -2.84
N TYR A 42 -7.10 -6.73 -3.92
CA TYR A 42 -8.02 -6.99 -5.02
C TYR A 42 -7.69 -8.31 -5.73
N LEU A 43 -6.41 -8.62 -5.96
CA LEU A 43 -5.98 -9.90 -6.50
C LEU A 43 -6.36 -11.07 -5.58
N ALA A 44 -6.12 -10.93 -4.27
CA ALA A 44 -6.48 -11.95 -3.28
C ALA A 44 -8.00 -12.21 -3.24
N ALA A 45 -8.82 -11.15 -3.25
CA ALA A 45 -10.27 -11.26 -3.29
C ALA A 45 -10.78 -11.93 -4.58
N SER A 46 -10.08 -11.70 -5.70
CA SER A 46 -10.41 -12.27 -7.01
C SER A 46 -9.97 -13.73 -7.19
N LYS A 47 -9.20 -14.28 -6.23
CA LYS A 47 -8.67 -15.65 -6.25
C LYS A 47 -7.95 -15.96 -7.58
N GLY A 48 -7.97 -17.22 -8.02
CA GLY A 48 -7.31 -17.65 -9.26
C GLY A 48 -7.79 -16.92 -10.52
N ALA A 49 -9.05 -16.47 -10.57
CA ALA A 49 -9.56 -15.68 -11.70
C ALA A 49 -8.80 -14.35 -11.85
N GLY A 50 -8.42 -13.75 -10.71
CA GLY A 50 -7.63 -12.53 -10.66
C GLY A 50 -6.26 -12.63 -11.33
N PHE A 51 -5.70 -13.84 -11.48
CA PHE A 51 -4.41 -14.06 -12.12
C PHE A 51 -4.48 -14.17 -13.65
N THR A 52 -5.68 -14.22 -14.22
CA THR A 52 -5.87 -14.26 -15.68
C THR A 52 -5.62 -12.89 -16.30
N ALA A 53 -5.05 -12.88 -17.51
CA ALA A 53 -4.69 -11.63 -18.21
C ALA A 53 -5.90 -10.72 -18.50
N SER A 54 -7.10 -11.29 -18.65
CA SER A 54 -8.34 -10.56 -18.90
C SER A 54 -8.95 -9.93 -17.64
N HIS A 55 -8.55 -10.37 -16.44
CA HIS A 55 -9.13 -9.88 -15.20
C HIS A 55 -8.49 -8.55 -14.76
N ALA A 56 -9.31 -7.58 -14.34
CA ALA A 56 -8.85 -6.25 -13.94
C ALA A 56 -7.85 -6.29 -12.77
N ALA A 57 -7.97 -7.26 -11.86
CA ALA A 57 -7.01 -7.46 -10.77
C ALA A 57 -5.57 -7.71 -11.24
N SER A 58 -5.36 -8.54 -12.28
CA SER A 58 -4.00 -8.77 -12.82
C SER A 58 -3.41 -7.50 -13.43
N ARG A 59 -4.26 -6.67 -14.03
CA ARG A 59 -3.88 -5.38 -14.57
C ARG A 59 -3.52 -4.41 -13.45
N ALA A 60 -4.35 -4.32 -12.40
CA ALA A 60 -4.12 -3.43 -11.27
C ALA A 60 -2.79 -3.71 -10.55
N VAL A 61 -2.43 -4.99 -10.37
CA VAL A 61 -1.14 -5.38 -9.78
C VAL A 61 0.05 -4.99 -10.68
N ARG A 62 -0.08 -5.15 -12.00
CA ARG A 62 0.99 -4.74 -12.93
C ARG A 62 1.17 -3.23 -12.96
N GLU A 63 0.08 -2.49 -12.99
CA GLU A 63 0.09 -1.02 -13.01
C GLU A 63 0.57 -0.44 -11.68
N SER A 64 0.25 -1.06 -10.53
CA SER A 64 0.72 -0.57 -9.22
C SER A 64 2.25 -0.66 -9.08
N MET A 65 2.90 -1.63 -9.73
CA MET A 65 4.37 -1.75 -9.72
C MET A 65 5.07 -0.59 -10.44
N PHE A 66 4.39 0.16 -11.32
CA PHE A 66 4.94 1.34 -11.97
C PHE A 66 5.40 2.40 -10.96
N PHE A 67 4.72 2.52 -9.83
CA PHE A 67 5.06 3.47 -8.77
C PHE A 67 6.37 3.13 -8.06
N LEU A 68 6.87 1.90 -8.15
CA LEU A 68 8.19 1.56 -7.62
C LEU A 68 9.33 2.06 -8.52
N VAL A 69 9.04 2.46 -9.76
CA VAL A 69 10.07 2.83 -10.74
C VAL A 69 10.01 4.32 -11.06
N TRP A 70 8.81 4.88 -11.22
CA TRP A 70 8.67 6.25 -11.72
C TRP A 70 8.55 7.32 -10.64
N SER A 71 7.99 7.00 -9.47
CA SER A 71 7.73 8.00 -8.42
C SER A 71 8.81 8.07 -7.33
N CYS A 72 9.84 7.21 -7.35
CA CYS A 72 10.67 7.00 -6.17
C CYS A 72 12.15 7.42 -6.32
N PRO A 73 12.60 8.45 -5.58
CA PRO A 73 13.98 8.53 -5.13
C PRO A 73 14.40 7.25 -4.38
N GLN A 74 15.71 7.00 -4.31
CA GLN A 74 16.28 5.78 -3.72
C GLN A 74 15.70 5.45 -2.33
N ALA A 75 15.60 6.46 -1.45
CA ALA A 75 15.02 6.30 -0.11
C ALA A 75 13.57 5.79 -0.11
N VAL A 76 12.76 6.17 -1.11
CA VAL A 76 11.36 5.75 -1.20
C VAL A 76 11.26 4.30 -1.69
N ILE A 77 12.09 3.87 -2.64
CA ILE A 77 12.17 2.46 -3.06
C ILE A 77 12.62 1.58 -1.89
N GLU A 78 13.67 1.98 -1.17
CA GLU A 78 14.18 1.23 -0.03
C GLU A 78 13.12 1.05 1.06
N ALA A 79 12.36 2.11 1.36
CA ALA A 79 11.27 2.04 2.32
C ALA A 79 10.14 1.09 1.88
N ASN A 80 9.73 1.13 0.60
CA ASN A 80 8.73 0.21 0.06
C ASN A 80 9.22 -1.26 0.06
N LEU A 81 10.50 -1.50 -0.23
CA LEU A 81 11.09 -2.85 -0.20
C LEU A 81 11.20 -3.38 1.22
N ARG A 82 11.55 -2.53 2.19
CA ARG A 82 11.54 -2.89 3.62
C ARG A 82 10.13 -3.26 4.09
N GLU A 83 9.13 -2.45 3.75
CA GLU A 83 7.73 -2.75 4.04
C GLU A 83 7.31 -4.09 3.42
N PHE A 84 7.62 -4.31 2.14
CA PHE A 84 7.32 -5.58 1.46
C PHE A 84 7.97 -6.79 2.12
N ALA A 85 9.19 -6.64 2.63
CA ALA A 85 9.91 -7.69 3.35
C ALA A 85 9.42 -7.88 4.80
N GLY A 86 8.45 -7.09 5.27
CA GLY A 86 8.00 -7.11 6.67
C GLY A 86 9.01 -6.50 7.65
N MET A 87 9.99 -5.76 7.14
CA MET A 87 10.98 -5.03 7.93
C MET A 87 10.45 -3.63 8.24
N THR A 88 9.51 -3.53 9.19
CA THR A 88 9.18 -2.24 9.81
C THR A 88 10.25 -1.95 10.84
N ASP A 89 11.08 -0.93 10.60
CA ASP A 89 12.03 -0.42 11.59
C ASP A 89 11.23 -0.09 12.88
N GLY A 90 11.31 -0.98 13.88
CA GLY A 90 11.03 -0.60 15.26
C GLY A 90 12.03 0.49 15.65
N PRO A 91 11.69 1.38 16.61
CA PRO A 91 12.55 2.51 16.95
C PRO A 91 13.97 2.00 17.20
N SER A 92 14.92 2.48 16.40
CA SER A 92 16.35 2.26 16.61
C SER A 92 16.68 2.74 18.03
N CYS A 93 17.00 1.81 18.93
CA CYS A 93 17.61 2.11 20.23
C CYS A 93 18.91 2.88 20.06
#